data_AF-A0A349GYH8-F1
#
_entry.id   AF-A0A349GYH8-F1
#
_cell.length_a   1.000
_cell.length_b   1.000
_cell.length_c   1.000
_cell.angle_alpha   90.00
_cell.angle_beta   90.00
_cell.angle_gamma   90.00
#
_symmetry.space_group_name_H-M   'P 1'
#
loop_
_entity.id
_entity.type
_entity.pdbx_description
1 polymer ?
#
loop_
_entity_poly.entity_id
_entity_poly.type
_entity_poly.pdbx_seq_one_letter_code
_entity_poly.pdbx_strand_id
1 'polypeptide(L)'
;MKIALLNDIHDGDSAVGARRCEMAPILLERVVRRLNALEQPDVVLVLGDLLNDGDQVDAGERLAMLKRIIDKLKTPTMVIPGNHDGDTGTFYKVFERPEDIAEFGGVRFLPFLDEPQPGYNARRSQQDINRLKLARHGFNGPIVSLQHVCLFPPERAYAPHNLTNAPDIIRVMKETGVALSVSGHHHRGVEDLREGNILFVNAPALCEAPFYYTMIELDAQGHAETRRAGLAMPRQLRLVDTHMHTQMAYCSENMDVATMITLAKDFGLAGICMTEHSGQLYFNPEKYWKKHCLQQGMASAVPEENRMTDYLALKAAFEEDTVRFGLEADCDYRGNLLISPDDRSHFAHIVGALHGLPQVLKDSAQAHLIHNDFLFMVEKTLQQGVVSLAHPFRVYRRSNLPVPEELFLPTAKLLKQYNVAAELNFHTNLPPVEFVNICLNMGVKFTLASDAHNLSEIGDFAYHIDLLKQAGCDGDLNDVITKVGI
;
A
#
# COMPACT_ATOMS: atom_id res chain seq x y z
N MET A 1 -4.31 -21.59 -7.68
CA MET A 1 -3.94 -20.33 -8.35
C MET A 1 -4.54 -19.17 -7.57
N LYS A 2 -3.74 -18.17 -7.20
CA LYS A 2 -4.16 -16.94 -6.54
C LYS A 2 -4.32 -15.83 -7.57
N ILE A 3 -5.52 -15.29 -7.72
CA ILE A 3 -5.88 -14.26 -8.69
C ILE A 3 -6.22 -12.98 -7.93
N ALA A 4 -5.67 -11.84 -8.33
CA ALA A 4 -6.10 -10.53 -7.85
C ALA A 4 -6.97 -9.84 -8.91
N LEU A 5 -8.08 -9.21 -8.50
CA LEU A 5 -8.94 -8.40 -9.35
C LEU A 5 -8.86 -6.94 -8.93
N LEU A 6 -8.66 -6.07 -9.92
CA LEU A 6 -8.76 -4.61 -9.84
C LEU A 6 -9.79 -4.13 -10.86
N ASN A 7 -10.63 -3.18 -10.51
CA ASN A 7 -11.66 -2.64 -11.40
C ASN A 7 -12.16 -1.28 -10.91
N ASP A 8 -12.78 -0.53 -11.82
CA ASP A 8 -13.45 0.74 -11.51
C ASP A 8 -12.52 1.68 -10.73
N ILE A 9 -11.36 1.95 -11.34
CA ILE A 9 -10.31 2.84 -10.82
C ILE A 9 -10.73 4.30 -11.00
N HIS A 10 -11.39 4.60 -12.12
CA HIS A 10 -11.99 5.90 -12.46
C HIS A 10 -11.08 7.11 -12.26
N ASP A 11 -9.91 7.13 -12.89
CA ASP A 11 -9.04 8.31 -12.86
C ASP A 11 -9.71 9.57 -13.43
N GLY A 12 -9.55 10.69 -12.72
CA GLY A 12 -10.11 11.99 -13.08
C GLY A 12 -9.70 13.09 -12.09
N ASP A 13 -10.01 14.34 -12.38
CA ASP A 13 -9.49 15.49 -11.60
C ASP A 13 -10.15 15.70 -10.23
N SER A 14 -11.35 15.17 -10.03
CA SER A 14 -12.13 15.44 -8.81
C SER A 14 -13.11 14.31 -8.52
N ALA A 15 -13.53 14.22 -7.27
CA ALA A 15 -14.49 13.23 -6.84
C ALA A 15 -15.84 13.37 -7.57
N VAL A 16 -16.42 12.25 -7.97
CA VAL A 16 -17.74 12.21 -8.62
C VAL A 16 -18.67 11.28 -7.84
N GLY A 17 -19.55 11.85 -7.03
CA GLY A 17 -20.38 11.08 -6.11
C GLY A 17 -19.52 10.45 -5.02
N ALA A 18 -19.58 9.12 -4.88
CA ALA A 18 -18.74 8.38 -3.93
C ALA A 18 -17.34 8.05 -4.48
N ARG A 19 -17.12 8.23 -5.79
CA ARG A 19 -15.86 7.92 -6.46
C ARG A 19 -14.81 8.96 -6.14
N ARG A 20 -13.65 8.51 -5.69
CA ARG A 20 -12.46 9.32 -5.43
C ARG A 20 -11.53 9.31 -6.63
N CYS A 21 -12.02 9.86 -7.74
CA CYS A 21 -11.33 9.85 -9.03
C CYS A 21 -9.95 10.50 -8.95
N GLU A 22 -9.82 11.56 -8.15
CA GLU A 22 -8.57 12.28 -7.91
C GLU A 22 -7.54 11.48 -7.10
N MET A 23 -7.98 10.40 -6.44
CA MET A 23 -7.12 9.48 -5.70
C MET A 23 -6.72 8.25 -6.53
N ALA A 24 -7.24 8.08 -7.75
CA ALA A 24 -7.05 6.87 -8.54
C ALA A 24 -5.58 6.43 -8.68
N PRO A 25 -4.61 7.30 -9.00
CA PRO A 25 -3.21 6.88 -9.10
C PRO A 25 -2.63 6.47 -7.74
N ILE A 26 -3.06 7.14 -6.66
CA ILE A 26 -2.61 6.88 -5.29
C ILE A 26 -3.14 5.51 -4.83
N LEU A 27 -4.42 5.24 -5.05
CA LEU A 27 -5.07 3.97 -4.73
C LEU A 27 -4.47 2.82 -5.53
N LEU A 28 -4.24 3.04 -6.83
CA LEU A 28 -3.62 2.06 -7.70
C LEU A 28 -2.18 1.74 -7.26
N GLU A 29 -1.37 2.75 -6.95
CA GLU A 29 -0.01 2.52 -6.46
C GLU A 29 -0.01 1.79 -5.11
N ARG A 30 -0.94 2.13 -4.21
CA ARG A 30 -1.10 1.47 -2.92
C ARG A 30 -1.46 0.00 -3.05
N VAL A 31 -2.41 -0.36 -3.93
CA VAL A 31 -2.75 -1.77 -4.16
C VAL A 31 -1.61 -2.52 -4.83
N VAL A 32 -0.90 -1.91 -5.80
CA VAL A 32 0.27 -2.54 -6.44
C VAL A 32 1.35 -2.87 -5.40
N ARG A 33 1.59 -1.98 -4.43
CA ARG A 33 2.52 -2.25 -3.31
C ARG A 33 2.05 -3.45 -2.47
N ARG A 34 0.76 -3.51 -2.09
CA ARG A 34 0.20 -4.65 -1.35
C ARG A 34 0.27 -5.97 -2.11
N LEU A 35 -0.04 -5.94 -3.40
CA LEU A 35 0.02 -7.13 -4.25
C LEU A 35 1.45 -7.65 -4.36
N ASN A 36 2.44 -6.76 -4.54
CA ASN A 36 3.84 -7.16 -4.67
C ASN A 36 4.46 -7.68 -3.38
N ALA A 37 4.02 -7.20 -2.21
CA ALA A 37 4.68 -7.47 -0.94
C ALA A 37 3.92 -8.47 -0.05
N LEU A 38 2.60 -8.37 0.05
CA LEU A 38 1.78 -9.24 0.92
C LEU A 38 1.09 -10.35 0.15
N GLU A 39 0.39 -9.99 -0.93
CA GLU A 39 -0.55 -10.94 -1.54
C GLU A 39 0.14 -11.89 -2.52
N GLN A 40 1.10 -11.38 -3.31
CA GLN A 40 1.89 -12.13 -4.29
C GLN A 40 1.00 -13.07 -5.15
N PRO A 41 0.00 -12.53 -5.87
CA PRO A 41 -0.86 -13.36 -6.72
C PRO A 41 -0.07 -13.98 -7.88
N ASP A 42 -0.62 -15.05 -8.46
CA ASP A 42 -0.13 -15.70 -9.68
C ASP A 42 -0.50 -14.89 -10.94
N VAL A 43 -1.63 -14.17 -10.91
CA VAL A 43 -2.09 -13.29 -11.99
C VAL A 43 -2.92 -12.13 -11.45
N VAL A 44 -2.79 -10.95 -12.05
CA VAL A 44 -3.64 -9.78 -11.78
C VAL A 44 -4.55 -9.51 -12.97
N LEU A 45 -5.85 -9.34 -12.73
CA LEU A 45 -6.84 -9.02 -13.74
C LEU A 45 -7.38 -7.61 -13.47
N VAL A 46 -7.33 -6.75 -14.48
CA VAL A 46 -7.86 -5.38 -14.43
C VAL A 46 -9.09 -5.32 -15.34
N LEU A 47 -10.27 -5.18 -14.74
CA LEU A 47 -11.56 -5.37 -15.41
C LEU A 47 -12.25 -4.04 -15.77
N GLY A 48 -11.51 -3.10 -16.35
CA GLY A 48 -12.09 -1.90 -16.95
C GLY A 48 -12.45 -0.77 -15.99
N ASP A 49 -12.92 0.32 -16.60
CA ASP A 49 -13.21 1.61 -16.00
C ASP A 49 -11.99 2.17 -15.27
N LEU A 50 -10.87 2.20 -16.00
CA LEU A 50 -9.63 2.83 -15.58
C LEU A 50 -9.78 4.35 -15.51
N LEU A 51 -10.51 4.94 -16.46
CA LEU A 51 -10.82 6.36 -16.50
C LEU A 51 -12.24 6.65 -15.98
N ASN A 52 -12.46 7.85 -15.47
CA ASN A 52 -13.80 8.36 -15.21
C ASN A 52 -14.49 8.82 -16.51
N ASP A 53 -13.71 9.31 -17.48
CA ASP A 53 -14.20 9.80 -18.77
C ASP A 53 -13.13 9.61 -19.87
N GLY A 54 -13.29 8.57 -20.69
CA GLY A 54 -12.36 8.20 -21.76
C GLY A 54 -12.49 9.02 -23.04
N ASP A 55 -13.47 9.94 -23.11
CA ASP A 55 -13.64 10.85 -24.24
C ASP A 55 -12.89 12.19 -24.03
N GLN A 56 -12.24 12.37 -22.88
CA GLN A 56 -11.45 13.57 -22.61
C GLN A 56 -10.17 13.63 -23.44
N VAL A 57 -9.71 14.85 -23.70
CA VAL A 57 -8.54 15.13 -24.55
C VAL A 57 -7.27 14.50 -23.98
N ASP A 58 -7.16 14.39 -22.67
CA ASP A 58 -6.01 13.84 -21.93
C ASP A 58 -6.17 12.34 -21.59
N ALA A 59 -7.22 11.65 -22.05
CA ALA A 59 -7.48 10.25 -21.73
C ALA A 59 -6.29 9.32 -22.04
N GLY A 60 -5.60 9.55 -23.17
CA GLY A 60 -4.41 8.78 -23.53
C GLY A 60 -3.23 8.99 -22.56
N GLU A 61 -3.04 10.21 -22.04
CA GLU A 61 -2.00 10.52 -21.07
C GLU A 61 -2.30 9.90 -19.70
N ARG A 62 -3.58 9.92 -19.29
CA ARG A 62 -4.05 9.26 -18.07
C ARG A 62 -3.88 7.75 -18.14
N LEU A 63 -4.29 7.10 -19.23
CA LEU A 63 -4.07 5.67 -19.43
C LEU A 63 -2.58 5.32 -19.39
N ALA A 64 -1.72 6.12 -20.03
CA ALA A 64 -0.27 5.90 -19.99
C ALA A 64 0.31 6.06 -18.57
N MET A 65 -0.23 6.98 -17.77
CA MET A 65 0.14 7.15 -16.36
C MET A 65 -0.31 5.96 -15.50
N LEU A 66 -1.56 5.51 -15.62
CA LEU A 66 -2.04 4.30 -14.93
C LEU A 66 -1.26 3.05 -15.35
N LYS A 67 -0.94 2.91 -16.64
CA LYS A 67 -0.08 1.84 -17.15
C LYS A 67 1.28 1.82 -16.49
N ARG A 68 1.95 2.96 -16.32
CA ARG A 68 3.24 3.04 -15.61
C ARG A 68 3.15 2.52 -14.18
N ILE A 69 1.99 2.68 -13.52
CA ILE A 69 1.77 2.16 -12.16
C ILE A 69 1.49 0.65 -12.21
N ILE A 70 0.63 0.19 -13.13
CA ILE A 70 0.32 -1.24 -13.34
C ILE A 70 1.59 -2.03 -13.69
N ASP A 71 2.47 -1.48 -14.52
CA ASP A 71 3.74 -2.10 -14.93
C ASP A 71 4.72 -2.28 -13.75
N LYS A 72 4.48 -1.66 -12.58
CA LYS A 72 5.24 -1.95 -11.34
C LYS A 72 4.84 -3.30 -10.70
N LEU A 73 3.76 -3.94 -11.14
CA LEU A 73 3.39 -5.28 -10.68
C LEU A 73 4.45 -6.30 -11.10
N LYS A 74 4.84 -7.18 -10.17
CA LYS A 74 5.80 -8.28 -10.41
C LYS A 74 5.14 -9.51 -11.04
N THR A 75 3.82 -9.50 -11.13
CA THR A 75 2.99 -10.62 -11.55
C THR A 75 2.41 -10.36 -12.95
N PRO A 76 2.23 -11.39 -13.80
CA PRO A 76 1.52 -11.25 -15.07
C PRO A 76 0.16 -10.55 -14.89
N THR A 77 -0.15 -9.62 -15.79
CA THR A 77 -1.35 -8.79 -15.71
C THR A 77 -2.15 -8.87 -17.00
N MET A 78 -3.47 -9.02 -16.88
CA MET A 78 -4.40 -8.95 -18.01
C MET A 78 -5.34 -7.77 -17.81
N VAL A 79 -5.43 -6.90 -18.81
CA VAL A 79 -6.24 -5.67 -18.74
C VAL A 79 -7.28 -5.68 -19.85
N ILE A 80 -8.54 -5.46 -19.49
CA ILE A 80 -9.64 -5.20 -20.44
C ILE A 80 -10.26 -3.83 -20.16
N PRO A 81 -10.79 -3.12 -21.18
CA PRO A 81 -11.48 -1.85 -20.98
C PRO A 81 -12.87 -2.05 -20.41
N GLY A 82 -13.36 -1.03 -19.71
CA GLY A 82 -14.75 -0.84 -19.32
C GLY A 82 -15.45 0.16 -20.23
N ASN A 83 -16.68 0.54 -19.89
CA ASN A 83 -17.47 1.45 -20.73
C ASN A 83 -17.05 2.92 -20.58
N HIS A 84 -16.25 3.26 -19.57
CA HIS A 84 -15.67 4.60 -19.38
C HIS A 84 -14.31 4.78 -20.06
N ASP A 85 -13.69 3.73 -20.60
CA ASP A 85 -12.31 3.77 -21.10
C ASP A 85 -12.15 4.25 -22.56
N GLY A 86 -13.24 4.76 -23.15
CA GLY A 86 -13.25 5.30 -24.51
C GLY A 86 -13.13 4.22 -25.59
N ASP A 87 -12.59 4.61 -26.75
CA ASP A 87 -12.42 3.70 -27.90
C ASP A 87 -11.43 2.56 -27.60
N THR A 88 -11.87 1.32 -27.80
CA THR A 88 -11.07 0.11 -27.55
C THR A 88 -9.77 0.07 -28.38
N GLY A 89 -9.78 0.59 -29.61
CA GLY A 89 -8.58 0.64 -30.45
C GLY A 89 -7.52 1.57 -29.87
N THR A 90 -7.94 2.68 -29.29
CA THR A 90 -7.08 3.64 -28.60
C THR A 90 -6.59 3.11 -27.26
N PHE A 91 -7.47 2.45 -26.48
CA PHE A 91 -7.10 1.78 -25.23
C PHE A 91 -5.96 0.78 -25.42
N TYR A 92 -6.06 -0.09 -26.43
CA TYR A 92 -5.04 -1.10 -26.73
C TYR A 92 -3.79 -0.58 -27.48
N LYS A 93 -3.70 0.74 -27.75
CA LYS A 93 -2.40 1.36 -28.06
C LYS A 93 -1.55 1.54 -26.81
N VAL A 94 -2.19 1.60 -25.63
CA VAL A 94 -1.54 1.74 -24.33
C VAL A 94 -1.34 0.37 -23.69
N PHE A 95 -2.41 -0.42 -23.57
CA PHE A 95 -2.37 -1.75 -22.96
C PHE A 95 -2.20 -2.86 -23.99
N GLU A 96 -1.55 -3.96 -23.60
CA GLU A 96 -1.49 -5.15 -24.43
C GLU A 96 -2.87 -5.80 -24.51
N ARG A 97 -3.34 -6.06 -25.73
CA ARG A 97 -4.62 -6.74 -25.95
C ARG A 97 -4.48 -8.23 -25.59
N PRO A 98 -5.25 -8.75 -24.63
CA PRO A 98 -5.21 -10.16 -24.30
C PRO A 98 -5.62 -11.05 -25.48
N GLU A 99 -5.11 -12.28 -25.51
CA GLU A 99 -5.58 -13.31 -26.44
C GLU A 99 -7.06 -13.67 -26.18
N ASP A 100 -7.76 -14.12 -27.21
CA ASP A 100 -9.15 -14.54 -27.10
C ASP A 100 -9.34 -15.74 -26.14
N ILE A 101 -8.30 -16.57 -26.00
CA ILE A 101 -8.25 -17.67 -25.03
C ILE A 101 -6.82 -17.71 -24.49
N ALA A 102 -6.56 -16.99 -23.40
CA ALA A 102 -5.25 -16.99 -22.77
C ALA A 102 -5.14 -18.20 -21.81
N GLU A 103 -4.05 -18.94 -21.88
CA GLU A 103 -3.80 -20.09 -21.00
C GLU A 103 -2.59 -19.82 -20.10
N PHE A 104 -2.78 -19.92 -18.79
CA PHE A 104 -1.72 -19.71 -17.81
C PHE A 104 -1.95 -20.63 -16.61
N GLY A 105 -0.90 -21.29 -16.10
CA GLY A 105 -0.98 -22.12 -14.89
C GLY A 105 -2.05 -23.23 -14.92
N GLY A 106 -2.36 -23.80 -16.10
CA GLY A 106 -3.40 -24.82 -16.26
C GLY A 106 -4.84 -24.29 -16.23
N VAL A 107 -5.02 -22.98 -16.32
CA VAL A 107 -6.31 -22.28 -16.35
C VAL A 107 -6.45 -21.53 -17.67
N ARG A 108 -7.65 -21.55 -18.27
CA ARG A 108 -7.98 -20.72 -19.43
C ARG A 108 -8.79 -19.50 -19.03
N PHE A 109 -8.35 -18.33 -19.45
CA PHE A 109 -9.01 -17.04 -19.25
C PHE A 109 -9.63 -16.57 -20.56
N LEU A 110 -10.90 -16.17 -20.53
CA LEU A 110 -11.62 -15.64 -21.68
C LEU A 110 -12.03 -14.19 -21.43
N PRO A 111 -11.30 -13.21 -21.99
CA PRO A 111 -11.66 -11.81 -21.93
C PRO A 111 -12.77 -11.47 -22.95
N PHE A 112 -13.85 -10.86 -22.48
CA PHE A 112 -14.97 -10.44 -23.30
C PHE A 112 -15.10 -8.92 -23.35
N LEU A 113 -15.21 -8.38 -24.57
CA LEU A 113 -15.53 -6.97 -24.83
C LEU A 113 -16.99 -6.92 -25.29
N ASP A 114 -17.90 -6.93 -24.33
CA ASP A 114 -19.33 -7.01 -24.59
C ASP A 114 -19.87 -5.68 -25.18
N GLU A 115 -20.85 -5.77 -26.09
CA GLU A 115 -21.40 -4.61 -26.81
C GLU A 115 -22.25 -3.74 -25.87
N PRO A 116 -21.99 -2.44 -25.73
CA PRO A 116 -22.77 -1.56 -24.85
C PRO A 116 -24.27 -1.54 -25.19
N GLN A 117 -25.10 -1.46 -24.16
CA GLN A 117 -26.56 -1.39 -24.24
C GLN A 117 -27.10 -0.26 -23.34
N PRO A 118 -28.33 0.23 -23.57
CA PRO A 118 -28.92 1.27 -22.73
C PRO A 118 -28.90 0.94 -21.23
N GLY A 119 -28.75 1.95 -20.39
CA GLY A 119 -28.72 1.79 -18.93
C GLY A 119 -27.44 1.16 -18.41
N TYR A 120 -26.32 1.37 -19.10
CA TYR A 120 -24.99 0.82 -18.77
C TYR A 120 -24.94 -0.72 -18.80
N ASN A 121 -25.91 -1.36 -19.44
CA ASN A 121 -25.87 -2.80 -19.68
C ASN A 121 -24.93 -3.12 -20.85
N ALA A 122 -24.70 -4.40 -21.11
CA ALA A 122 -24.05 -4.84 -22.34
C ALA A 122 -24.69 -6.12 -22.89
N ARG A 123 -24.25 -6.56 -24.07
CA ARG A 123 -24.70 -7.78 -24.72
C ARG A 123 -23.51 -8.55 -25.28
N ARG A 124 -23.42 -9.84 -24.99
CA ARG A 124 -22.38 -10.70 -25.55
C ARG A 124 -22.74 -11.15 -26.96
N SER A 125 -21.82 -11.02 -27.90
CA SER A 125 -22.02 -11.47 -29.28
C SER A 125 -22.15 -13.01 -29.36
N GLN A 126 -22.78 -13.53 -30.42
CA GLN A 126 -22.86 -14.99 -30.61
C GLN A 126 -21.48 -15.60 -30.88
N GLN A 127 -20.58 -14.85 -31.53
CA GLN A 127 -19.19 -15.25 -31.76
C GLN A 127 -18.47 -15.45 -30.42
N ASP A 128 -18.66 -14.54 -29.48
CA ASP A 128 -18.06 -14.62 -28.14
C ASP A 128 -18.67 -15.74 -27.30
N ILE A 129 -19.98 -15.98 -27.40
CA ILE A 129 -20.59 -17.17 -26.78
C ILE A 129 -19.96 -18.45 -27.33
N ASN A 130 -19.65 -18.51 -28.64
CA ASN A 130 -19.00 -19.68 -29.23
C ASN A 130 -17.55 -19.86 -28.75
N ARG A 131 -16.85 -18.79 -28.34
CA ARG A 131 -15.50 -18.89 -27.74
C ARG A 131 -15.48 -19.71 -26.45
N LEU A 132 -16.57 -19.73 -25.67
CA LEU A 132 -16.69 -20.62 -24.50
C LEU A 132 -16.60 -22.10 -24.89
N LYS A 133 -17.20 -22.48 -26.03
CA LYS A 133 -17.16 -23.86 -26.53
C LYS A 133 -15.77 -24.22 -27.06
N LEU A 134 -15.15 -23.28 -27.77
CA LEU A 134 -13.77 -23.43 -28.26
C LEU A 134 -12.79 -23.59 -27.09
N ALA A 135 -12.95 -22.82 -26.02
CA ALA A 135 -12.07 -22.90 -24.86
C ALA A 135 -12.19 -24.20 -24.06
N ARG A 136 -13.33 -24.89 -24.12
CA ARG A 136 -13.47 -26.23 -23.52
C ARG A 136 -12.93 -27.35 -24.42
N HIS A 137 -12.86 -27.15 -25.73
CA HIS A 137 -12.43 -28.19 -26.65
C HIS A 137 -10.99 -28.67 -26.32
N GLY A 138 -10.85 -29.96 -26.04
CA GLY A 138 -9.57 -30.60 -25.73
C GLY A 138 -8.93 -30.15 -24.40
N PHE A 139 -9.69 -29.53 -23.50
CA PHE A 139 -9.16 -28.97 -22.26
C PHE A 139 -9.99 -29.37 -21.05
N ASN A 140 -9.32 -29.86 -20.00
CA ASN A 140 -9.97 -30.36 -18.78
C ASN A 140 -9.77 -29.43 -17.57
N GLY A 141 -8.96 -28.38 -17.69
CA GLY A 141 -8.71 -27.44 -16.60
C GLY A 141 -9.86 -26.45 -16.35
N PRO A 142 -9.73 -25.60 -15.33
CA PRO A 142 -10.67 -24.52 -15.05
C PRO A 142 -10.72 -23.48 -16.18
N ILE A 143 -11.94 -22.99 -16.45
CA ILE A 143 -12.18 -21.88 -17.39
C ILE A 143 -12.72 -20.70 -16.58
N VAL A 144 -12.17 -19.51 -16.83
CA VAL A 144 -12.52 -18.24 -16.18
C VAL A 144 -13.02 -17.25 -17.24
N SER A 145 -14.24 -16.75 -17.08
CA SER A 145 -14.83 -15.70 -17.92
C SER A 145 -14.55 -14.33 -17.31
N LEU A 146 -13.98 -13.41 -18.10
CA LEU A 146 -13.67 -12.05 -17.69
C LEU A 146 -14.51 -11.06 -18.48
N GLN A 147 -15.20 -10.17 -17.79
CA GLN A 147 -15.95 -9.09 -18.42
C GLN A 147 -15.94 -7.87 -17.50
N HIS A 148 -16.18 -6.68 -18.05
CA HIS A 148 -16.37 -5.49 -17.22
C HIS A 148 -17.77 -5.47 -16.60
N VAL A 149 -18.81 -5.57 -17.46
CA VAL A 149 -20.23 -5.51 -17.06
C VAL A 149 -20.64 -6.74 -16.24
N CYS A 150 -21.57 -6.55 -15.30
CA CYS A 150 -22.10 -7.62 -14.45
C CYS A 150 -22.61 -8.81 -15.28
N LEU A 151 -22.36 -10.04 -14.79
CA LEU A 151 -22.98 -11.25 -15.32
C LEU A 151 -23.51 -12.10 -14.16
N PHE A 152 -24.82 -12.05 -13.94
CA PHE A 152 -25.52 -12.88 -12.95
C PHE A 152 -26.77 -13.54 -13.55
N PRO A 153 -27.18 -14.72 -13.04
CA PRO A 153 -28.48 -15.30 -13.36
C PRO A 153 -29.60 -14.35 -12.89
N PRO A 154 -30.41 -13.77 -13.81
CA PRO A 154 -31.36 -12.71 -13.45
C PRO A 154 -32.42 -13.10 -12.41
N GLU A 155 -32.74 -14.39 -12.32
CA GLU A 155 -33.73 -14.93 -11.38
C GLU A 155 -33.18 -15.16 -9.96
N ARG A 156 -31.85 -15.08 -9.79
CA ARG A 156 -31.16 -15.49 -8.56
C ARG A 156 -30.53 -14.32 -7.81
N ALA A 157 -30.15 -13.27 -8.52
CA ALA A 157 -29.53 -12.09 -7.93
C ALA A 157 -29.96 -10.84 -8.70
N TYR A 158 -30.22 -9.77 -7.97
CA TYR A 158 -30.33 -8.44 -8.56
C TYR A 158 -28.92 -7.88 -8.74
N ALA A 159 -28.42 -7.90 -9.98
CA ALA A 159 -27.23 -7.18 -10.38
C ALA A 159 -27.69 -6.02 -11.29
N PRO A 160 -27.52 -4.75 -10.86
CA PRO A 160 -27.75 -3.64 -11.77
C PRO A 160 -26.73 -3.70 -12.92
N HIS A 161 -27.12 -3.21 -14.09
CA HIS A 161 -26.23 -3.15 -15.26
C HIS A 161 -25.71 -4.54 -15.69
N ASN A 162 -26.62 -5.50 -15.88
CA ASN A 162 -26.30 -6.91 -16.20
C ASN A 162 -26.23 -7.14 -17.72
N LEU A 163 -25.58 -8.22 -18.16
CA LEU A 163 -25.65 -8.64 -19.56
C LEU A 163 -27.09 -8.96 -19.96
N THR A 164 -27.58 -8.28 -20.99
CA THR A 164 -28.97 -8.36 -21.46
C THR A 164 -29.35 -9.76 -21.96
N ASN A 165 -28.37 -10.54 -22.42
CA ASN A 165 -28.51 -11.94 -22.82
C ASN A 165 -27.87 -12.92 -21.81
N ALA A 166 -27.78 -12.56 -20.53
CA ALA A 166 -27.23 -13.40 -19.47
C ALA A 166 -27.76 -14.86 -19.47
N PRO A 167 -29.07 -15.14 -19.64
CA PRO A 167 -29.56 -16.53 -19.64
C PRO A 167 -28.91 -17.42 -20.71
N ASP A 168 -28.67 -16.88 -21.93
CA ASP A 168 -28.04 -17.63 -23.01
C ASP A 168 -26.55 -17.87 -22.75
N ILE A 169 -25.86 -16.87 -22.21
CA ILE A 169 -24.44 -16.97 -21.85
C ILE A 169 -24.26 -18.01 -20.75
N ILE A 170 -25.04 -17.92 -19.67
CA ILE A 170 -24.96 -18.81 -18.51
C ILE A 170 -25.29 -20.24 -18.90
N ARG A 171 -26.27 -20.46 -19.79
CA ARG A 171 -26.55 -21.80 -20.34
C ARG A 171 -25.30 -22.40 -20.98
N VAL A 172 -24.63 -21.66 -21.85
CA VAL A 172 -23.40 -22.15 -22.51
C VAL A 172 -22.25 -22.32 -21.52
N MET A 173 -22.09 -21.42 -20.54
CA MET A 173 -21.09 -21.57 -19.48
C MET A 173 -21.29 -22.86 -18.67
N LYS A 174 -22.54 -23.24 -18.40
CA LYS A 174 -22.87 -24.53 -17.73
C LYS A 174 -22.50 -25.71 -18.62
N GLU A 175 -22.85 -25.66 -19.91
CA GLU A 175 -22.52 -26.71 -20.90
C GLU A 175 -20.99 -26.89 -21.07
N THR A 176 -20.23 -25.79 -20.99
CA THR A 176 -18.78 -25.80 -21.18
C THR A 176 -18.01 -25.91 -19.86
N GLY A 177 -18.69 -26.06 -18.73
CA GLY A 177 -18.07 -26.22 -17.42
C GLY A 177 -17.15 -25.05 -17.04
N VAL A 178 -17.59 -23.81 -17.25
CA VAL A 178 -16.90 -22.63 -16.69
C VAL A 178 -16.91 -22.74 -15.17
N ALA A 179 -15.78 -22.41 -14.54
CA ALA A 179 -15.61 -22.49 -13.10
C ALA A 179 -15.90 -21.13 -12.43
N LEU A 180 -15.49 -20.05 -13.07
CA LEU A 180 -15.50 -18.72 -12.49
C LEU A 180 -15.89 -17.66 -13.53
N SER A 181 -16.72 -16.71 -13.12
CA SER A 181 -17.10 -15.53 -13.90
C SER A 181 -16.85 -14.29 -13.05
N VAL A 182 -15.99 -13.40 -13.53
CA VAL A 182 -15.59 -12.19 -12.80
C VAL A 182 -15.98 -10.94 -13.58
N SER A 183 -16.57 -9.98 -12.87
CA SER A 183 -17.06 -8.70 -13.37
C SER A 183 -16.77 -7.56 -12.39
N GLY A 184 -16.82 -6.32 -12.88
CA GLY A 184 -16.81 -5.08 -12.09
C GLY A 184 -18.08 -4.27 -12.32
N HIS A 185 -17.96 -2.97 -12.59
CA HIS A 185 -19.01 -2.05 -13.06
C HIS A 185 -20.09 -1.66 -12.04
N HIS A 186 -20.53 -2.57 -11.17
CA HIS A 186 -21.35 -2.21 -10.01
C HIS A 186 -20.46 -1.95 -8.80
N HIS A 187 -20.14 -0.68 -8.52
CA HIS A 187 -19.09 -0.31 -7.56
C HIS A 187 -19.26 -0.88 -6.14
N ARG A 188 -20.49 -1.07 -5.68
CA ARG A 188 -20.76 -1.68 -4.37
C ARG A 188 -20.35 -3.16 -4.30
N GLY A 189 -20.21 -3.80 -5.45
CA GLY A 189 -20.14 -5.24 -5.57
C GLY A 189 -21.51 -5.90 -5.35
N VAL A 190 -21.58 -7.20 -5.62
CA VAL A 190 -22.73 -8.07 -5.34
C VAL A 190 -22.21 -9.26 -4.54
N GLU A 191 -23.01 -9.86 -3.65
CA GLU A 191 -22.60 -11.12 -2.99
C GLU A 191 -22.28 -12.19 -4.03
N ASP A 192 -21.22 -12.95 -3.74
CA ASP A 192 -20.80 -14.03 -4.61
C ASP A 192 -21.90 -15.08 -4.73
N LEU A 193 -22.23 -15.46 -5.96
CA LEU A 193 -23.30 -16.41 -6.24
C LEU A 193 -22.73 -17.68 -6.84
N ARG A 194 -22.93 -18.81 -6.17
CA ARG A 194 -22.65 -20.13 -6.74
C ARG A 194 -23.89 -20.69 -7.41
N GLU A 195 -23.75 -21.08 -8.67
CA GLU A 195 -24.79 -21.79 -9.41
C GLU A 195 -24.21 -23.01 -10.14
N GLY A 196 -24.52 -24.20 -9.61
CA GLY A 196 -23.82 -25.42 -10.02
C GLY A 196 -22.32 -25.29 -9.74
N ASN A 197 -21.49 -25.48 -10.76
CA ASN A 197 -20.04 -25.39 -10.65
C ASN A 197 -19.48 -23.99 -10.91
N ILE A 198 -20.32 -23.02 -11.30
CA ILE A 198 -19.87 -21.65 -11.62
C ILE A 198 -19.97 -20.80 -10.36
N LEU A 199 -18.89 -20.08 -10.03
CA LEU A 199 -18.93 -18.94 -9.11
C LEU A 199 -19.03 -17.64 -9.91
N PHE A 200 -20.05 -16.82 -9.63
CA PHE A 200 -20.21 -15.48 -10.18
C PHE A 200 -19.74 -14.45 -9.16
N VAL A 201 -18.80 -13.60 -9.57
CA VAL A 201 -18.17 -12.58 -8.73
C VAL A 201 -18.33 -11.21 -9.38
N ASN A 202 -18.85 -10.27 -8.60
CA ASN A 202 -18.82 -8.85 -8.91
C ASN A 202 -17.90 -8.15 -7.93
N ALA A 203 -16.72 -7.79 -8.39
CA ALA A 203 -15.71 -7.14 -7.58
C ALA A 203 -16.17 -5.69 -7.29
N PRO A 204 -16.17 -5.26 -6.01
CA PRO A 204 -16.39 -3.86 -5.69
C PRO A 204 -15.28 -2.96 -6.25
N ALA A 205 -15.61 -1.69 -6.49
CA ALA A 205 -14.71 -0.72 -7.10
C ALA A 205 -13.50 -0.38 -6.22
N LEU A 206 -12.38 -0.06 -6.88
CA LEU A 206 -11.21 0.50 -6.21
C LEU A 206 -11.44 1.96 -5.80
N CYS A 207 -12.22 2.74 -6.57
CA CYS A 207 -12.38 4.18 -6.37
C CYS A 207 -13.34 4.60 -5.25
N GLU A 208 -14.11 3.67 -4.67
CA GLU A 208 -15.07 3.97 -3.60
C GLU A 208 -14.64 3.36 -2.27
N ALA A 209 -14.74 4.12 -1.17
CA ALA A 209 -14.33 3.66 0.15
C ALA A 209 -15.08 2.37 0.57
N PRO A 210 -14.40 1.37 1.15
CA PRO A 210 -13.03 1.38 1.68
C PRO A 210 -11.94 0.96 0.65
N PHE A 211 -12.21 1.15 -0.64
CA PHE A 211 -11.29 0.99 -1.77
C PHE A 211 -10.82 -0.46 -1.90
N TYR A 212 -11.70 -1.31 -2.42
CA TYR A 212 -11.46 -2.75 -2.40
C TYR A 212 -10.62 -3.21 -3.59
N TYR A 213 -9.82 -4.25 -3.35
CA TYR A 213 -9.43 -5.23 -4.36
C TYR A 213 -9.95 -6.61 -3.95
N THR A 214 -10.11 -7.51 -4.91
CA THR A 214 -10.60 -8.87 -4.63
C THR A 214 -9.51 -9.90 -4.89
N MET A 215 -9.28 -10.78 -3.92
CA MET A 215 -8.44 -11.97 -4.06
C MET A 215 -9.32 -13.18 -4.30
N ILE A 216 -8.91 -14.05 -5.22
CA ILE A 216 -9.59 -15.32 -5.51
C ILE A 216 -8.57 -16.45 -5.47
N GLU A 217 -8.88 -17.49 -4.72
CA GLU A 217 -8.13 -18.75 -4.75
C GLU A 217 -8.92 -19.76 -5.58
N LEU A 218 -8.34 -20.19 -6.71
CA LEU A 218 -8.91 -21.16 -7.63
C LEU A 218 -8.09 -22.45 -7.60
N ASP A 219 -8.74 -23.56 -7.25
CA ASP A 219 -8.11 -24.88 -7.26
C ASP A 219 -8.10 -25.52 -8.66
N ALA A 220 -7.41 -26.66 -8.80
CA ALA A 220 -7.30 -27.37 -10.07
C ALA A 220 -8.62 -28.02 -10.53
N GLN A 221 -9.60 -28.16 -9.63
CA GLN A 221 -10.93 -28.73 -9.87
C GLN A 221 -11.94 -27.64 -10.28
N GLY A 222 -11.57 -26.36 -10.18
CA GLY A 222 -12.42 -25.24 -10.51
C GLY A 222 -13.22 -24.70 -9.33
N HIS A 223 -12.93 -25.10 -8.09
CA HIS A 223 -13.50 -24.43 -6.92
C HIS A 223 -12.76 -23.13 -6.66
N ALA A 224 -13.54 -22.06 -6.56
CA ALA A 224 -13.06 -20.73 -6.25
C ALA A 224 -13.58 -20.27 -4.87
N GLU A 225 -12.71 -19.65 -4.10
CA GLU A 225 -13.04 -18.90 -2.89
C GLU A 225 -12.56 -17.45 -3.05
N THR A 226 -13.29 -16.50 -2.47
CA THR A 226 -12.98 -15.07 -2.62
C THR A 226 -12.77 -14.39 -1.28
N ARG A 227 -11.92 -13.36 -1.30
CA ARG A 227 -11.71 -12.44 -0.19
C ARG A 227 -11.60 -11.02 -0.73
N ARG A 228 -12.39 -10.10 -0.18
CA ARG A 228 -12.32 -8.68 -0.49
C ARG A 228 -11.44 -7.99 0.54
N ALA A 229 -10.47 -7.20 0.09
CA ALA A 229 -9.52 -6.50 0.95
C ALA A 229 -9.57 -5.00 0.68
N GLY A 230 -9.93 -4.20 1.70
CA GLY A 230 -9.99 -2.75 1.59
C GLY A 230 -8.63 -2.11 1.81
N LEU A 231 -8.31 -1.05 1.05
CA LEU A 231 -7.10 -0.27 1.25
C LEU A 231 -7.18 0.67 2.47
N ALA A 232 -8.38 1.05 2.88
CA ALA A 232 -8.60 1.80 4.12
C ALA A 232 -8.45 0.90 5.36
N MET A 233 -7.89 1.45 6.44
CA MET A 233 -7.78 0.78 7.73
C MET A 233 -9.14 0.71 8.44
N PRO A 234 -9.41 -0.37 9.19
CA PRO A 234 -10.65 -0.47 9.96
C PRO A 234 -10.71 0.60 11.05
N ARG A 235 -11.68 1.54 10.94
CA ARG A 235 -11.80 2.71 11.84
C ARG A 235 -11.93 2.34 13.31
N GLN A 236 -12.50 1.17 13.62
CA GLN A 236 -12.63 0.67 15.00
C GLN A 236 -11.29 0.41 15.68
N LEU A 237 -10.21 0.20 14.92
CA LEU A 237 -8.86 0.04 15.46
C LEU A 237 -8.23 1.37 15.90
N ARG A 238 -8.81 2.51 15.49
CA ARG A 238 -8.33 3.86 15.81
C ARG A 238 -6.82 4.05 15.59
N LEU A 239 -6.30 3.50 14.49
CA LEU A 239 -4.87 3.53 14.20
C LEU A 239 -4.38 4.96 13.92
N VAL A 240 -3.22 5.28 14.46
CA VAL A 240 -2.51 6.53 14.23
C VAL A 240 -1.23 6.22 13.49
N ASP A 241 -0.94 6.98 12.45
CA ASP A 241 0.36 6.92 11.80
C ASP A 241 1.33 7.89 12.45
N THR A 242 2.33 7.36 13.14
CA THR A 242 3.18 8.14 14.04
C THR A 242 4.45 8.64 13.39
N HIS A 243 4.66 8.32 12.11
CA HIS A 243 5.88 8.69 11.39
C HIS A 243 5.60 8.76 9.89
N MET A 244 5.59 9.97 9.36
CA MET A 244 5.53 10.25 7.93
C MET A 244 6.24 11.58 7.63
N HIS A 245 6.74 11.72 6.40
CA HIS A 245 7.46 12.92 5.99
C HIS A 245 6.57 13.90 5.23
N THR A 246 7.03 15.14 5.10
CA THR A 246 6.30 16.20 4.39
C THR A 246 6.98 16.53 3.06
N GLN A 247 6.43 17.51 2.33
CA GLN A 247 7.10 18.10 1.16
C GLN A 247 8.49 18.69 1.47
N MET A 248 8.86 18.85 2.74
CA MET A 248 10.15 19.40 3.14
C MET A 248 11.30 18.38 3.02
N ALA A 249 10.99 17.08 3.06
CA ALA A 249 11.98 16.03 2.91
C ALA A 249 12.63 16.05 1.52
N TYR A 250 13.95 15.98 1.46
CA TYR A 250 14.75 15.78 0.26
C TYR A 250 14.44 14.46 -0.45
N CYS A 251 13.86 13.49 0.26
CA CYS A 251 13.40 12.21 -0.26
C CYS A 251 11.89 12.16 -0.53
N SER A 252 11.16 13.27 -0.38
CA SER A 252 9.75 13.35 -0.75
C SER A 252 9.56 13.09 -2.25
N GLU A 253 8.64 12.18 -2.59
CA GLU A 253 8.27 11.90 -3.97
C GLU A 253 7.13 12.82 -4.44
N ASN A 254 6.05 12.89 -3.65
CA ASN A 254 4.85 13.64 -3.98
C ASN A 254 4.05 14.08 -2.73
N MET A 255 4.72 14.20 -1.57
CA MET A 255 4.05 14.57 -0.33
C MET A 255 3.51 16.00 -0.39
N ASP A 256 2.33 16.21 0.19
CA ASP A 256 1.71 17.52 0.40
C ASP A 256 0.86 17.44 1.68
N VAL A 257 1.15 18.29 2.66
CA VAL A 257 0.51 18.26 3.99
C VAL A 257 -1.03 18.28 3.91
N ALA A 258 -1.63 19.12 3.08
CA ALA A 258 -3.08 19.23 2.98
C ALA A 258 -3.70 17.95 2.39
N THR A 259 -3.06 17.40 1.35
CA THR A 259 -3.46 16.14 0.72
C THR A 259 -3.29 14.96 1.68
N MET A 260 -2.19 14.92 2.44
CA MET A 260 -1.93 13.89 3.45
C MET A 260 -3.04 13.83 4.51
N ILE A 261 -3.49 14.98 5.02
CA ILE A 261 -4.57 15.08 6.01
C ILE A 261 -5.89 14.52 5.45
N THR A 262 -6.18 14.81 4.18
CA THR A 262 -7.39 14.31 3.50
C THR A 262 -7.31 12.79 3.33
N LEU A 263 -6.19 12.30 2.79
CA LEU A 263 -5.96 10.87 2.57
C LEU A 263 -5.98 10.06 3.88
N ALA A 264 -5.45 10.60 4.97
CA ALA A 264 -5.50 9.93 6.27
C ALA A 264 -6.94 9.64 6.72
N LYS A 265 -7.85 10.60 6.52
CA LYS A 265 -9.29 10.45 6.82
C LYS A 265 -9.94 9.41 5.91
N ASP A 266 -9.58 9.41 4.64
CA ASP A 266 -10.08 8.45 3.64
C ASP A 266 -9.59 7.03 3.92
N PHE A 267 -8.32 6.89 4.31
CA PHE A 267 -7.72 5.62 4.72
C PHE A 267 -8.12 5.18 6.13
N GLY A 268 -9.05 5.88 6.78
CA GLY A 268 -9.67 5.43 8.03
C GLY A 268 -8.78 5.56 9.27
N LEU A 269 -7.74 6.40 9.21
CA LEU A 269 -6.87 6.66 10.36
C LEU A 269 -7.57 7.56 11.38
N ALA A 270 -7.27 7.35 12.66
CA ALA A 270 -7.71 8.22 13.75
C ALA A 270 -6.84 9.47 13.91
N GLY A 271 -5.63 9.44 13.37
CA GLY A 271 -4.74 10.60 13.33
C GLY A 271 -3.41 10.30 12.66
N ILE A 272 -2.63 11.36 12.47
CA ILE A 272 -1.31 11.30 11.84
C ILE A 272 -0.33 12.21 12.57
N CYS A 273 0.95 11.84 12.57
CA CYS A 273 2.05 12.65 13.03
C CYS A 273 3.09 12.79 11.91
N MET A 274 3.27 14.02 11.43
CA MET A 274 4.31 14.36 10.46
C MET A 274 5.61 14.54 11.23
N THR A 275 6.61 13.69 10.97
CA THR A 275 7.88 13.65 11.70
C THR A 275 9.02 13.87 10.73
N GLU A 276 9.26 15.14 10.39
CA GLU A 276 10.25 15.45 9.37
C GLU A 276 11.68 15.12 9.83
N HIS A 277 12.56 14.78 8.90
CA HIS A 277 13.97 14.53 9.18
C HIS A 277 14.62 15.79 9.75
N SER A 278 15.03 15.76 11.02
CA SER A 278 15.66 16.93 11.64
C SER A 278 16.96 17.33 10.90
N GLY A 279 17.76 16.35 10.45
CA GLY A 279 18.96 16.60 9.67
C GLY A 279 18.70 17.31 8.34
N GLN A 280 17.56 17.09 7.68
CA GLN A 280 17.21 17.74 6.41
C GLN A 280 16.62 19.14 6.59
N LEU A 281 16.22 19.47 7.82
CA LEU A 281 15.80 20.82 8.18
C LEU A 281 17.00 21.70 8.52
N TYR A 282 18.07 21.18 9.12
CA TYR A 282 19.23 22.00 9.52
C TYR A 282 20.38 22.03 8.51
N PHE A 283 20.48 21.04 7.63
CA PHE A 283 21.61 20.88 6.73
C PHE A 283 21.14 20.74 5.30
N ASN A 284 21.88 21.36 4.37
CA ASN A 284 21.61 21.23 2.95
C ASN A 284 21.72 19.76 2.44
N PRO A 285 21.19 19.43 1.24
CA PRO A 285 21.20 18.06 0.74
C PRO A 285 22.60 17.45 0.62
N GLU A 286 23.60 18.23 0.20
CA GLU A 286 24.96 17.72 0.05
C GLU A 286 25.55 17.26 1.39
N LYS A 287 25.44 18.09 2.43
CA LYS A 287 25.94 17.77 3.78
C LYS A 287 25.17 16.62 4.40
N TYR A 288 23.85 16.59 4.22
CA TYR A 288 23.00 15.51 4.75
C TYR A 288 23.35 14.16 4.11
N TRP A 289 23.36 14.07 2.78
CA TRP A 289 23.62 12.81 2.07
C TRP A 289 25.06 12.32 2.24
N LYS A 290 26.05 13.22 2.38
CA LYS A 290 27.44 12.86 2.71
C LYS A 290 27.66 12.56 4.20
N LYS A 291 26.60 12.55 5.02
CA LYS A 291 26.66 12.27 6.47
C LYS A 291 27.55 13.24 7.26
N HIS A 292 27.79 14.44 6.73
CA HIS A 292 28.58 15.47 7.44
C HIS A 292 27.89 15.90 8.73
N CYS A 293 26.55 15.99 8.71
CA CYS A 293 25.77 16.31 9.90
C CYS A 293 25.96 15.28 11.02
N LEU A 294 26.05 13.98 10.70
CA LEU A 294 26.30 12.94 11.72
C LEU A 294 27.73 13.01 12.27
N GLN A 295 28.70 13.39 11.43
CA GLN A 295 30.10 13.52 11.84
C GLN A 295 30.34 14.76 12.71
N GLN A 296 29.78 15.90 12.31
CA GLN A 296 30.09 17.21 12.90
C GLN A 296 29.06 17.69 13.92
N GLY A 297 27.83 17.14 13.89
CA GLY A 297 26.76 17.48 14.81
C GLY A 297 26.17 18.88 14.57
N MET A 298 25.31 19.33 15.48
CA MET A 298 24.64 20.65 15.38
C MET A 298 25.59 21.85 15.36
N ALA A 299 26.83 21.71 15.84
CA ALA A 299 27.81 22.79 15.84
C ALA A 299 28.22 23.24 14.43
N SER A 300 27.98 22.43 13.39
CA SER A 300 28.24 22.81 12.00
C SER A 300 27.00 23.22 11.21
N ALA A 301 25.83 23.27 11.86
CA ALA A 301 24.62 23.83 11.25
C ALA A 301 24.80 25.35 11.08
N VAL A 302 24.36 25.87 9.93
CA VAL A 302 24.46 27.30 9.60
C VAL A 302 23.07 27.87 9.34
N PRO A 303 22.78 29.12 9.75
CA PRO A 303 21.44 29.70 9.65
C PRO A 303 20.87 29.70 8.22
N GLU A 304 21.72 29.84 7.20
CA GLU A 304 21.31 29.92 5.80
C GLU A 304 20.76 28.59 5.25
N GLU A 305 21.09 27.47 5.89
CA GLU A 305 20.62 26.13 5.52
C GLU A 305 19.41 25.69 6.37
N ASN A 306 19.10 26.43 7.44
CA ASN A 306 18.08 26.06 8.40
C ASN A 306 16.66 26.40 7.90
N ARG A 307 15.87 25.36 7.68
CA ARG A 307 14.48 25.36 7.21
C ARG A 307 13.48 25.04 8.32
N MET A 308 13.91 24.99 9.58
CA MET A 308 13.03 24.69 10.73
C MET A 308 11.89 25.71 10.85
N THR A 309 12.16 26.99 10.58
CA THR A 309 11.12 28.05 10.59
C THR A 309 9.99 27.76 9.60
N ASP A 310 10.32 27.27 8.40
CA ASP A 310 9.33 26.89 7.38
C ASP A 310 8.50 25.69 7.85
N TYR A 311 9.14 24.71 8.50
CA TYR A 311 8.45 23.55 9.06
C TYR A 311 7.54 23.92 10.23
N LEU A 312 7.96 24.85 11.10
CA LEU A 312 7.12 25.41 12.16
C LEU A 312 5.93 26.22 11.59
N ALA A 313 6.09 26.86 10.43
CA ALA A 313 4.98 27.51 9.75
C ALA A 313 3.94 26.50 9.23
N LEU A 314 4.38 25.35 8.69
CA LEU A 314 3.46 24.24 8.34
C LEU A 314 2.73 23.73 9.59
N LYS A 315 3.45 23.50 10.69
CA LYS A 315 2.85 23.12 11.97
C LYS A 315 1.80 24.13 12.42
N ALA A 316 2.11 25.41 12.41
CA ALA A 316 1.18 26.47 12.83
C ALA A 316 -0.08 26.53 11.94
N ALA A 317 0.04 26.18 10.66
CA ALA A 317 -1.06 26.21 9.71
C ALA A 317 -1.98 24.98 9.78
N PHE A 318 -1.44 23.81 10.14
CA PHE A 318 -2.15 22.52 9.97
C PHE A 318 -2.27 21.67 11.23
N GLU A 319 -1.55 21.96 12.31
CA GLU A 319 -1.67 21.18 13.54
C GLU A 319 -3.04 21.36 14.18
N GLU A 320 -3.72 20.24 14.44
CA GLU A 320 -5.03 20.17 15.08
C GLU A 320 -5.13 18.89 15.91
N ASP A 321 -6.31 18.57 16.45
CA ASP A 321 -6.47 17.43 17.36
C ASP A 321 -5.95 16.11 16.75
N THR A 322 -6.32 15.84 15.50
CA THR A 322 -5.96 14.59 14.78
C THR A 322 -4.69 14.67 13.93
N VAL A 323 -4.04 15.84 13.87
CA VAL A 323 -2.88 16.10 13.02
C VAL A 323 -1.79 16.71 13.88
N ARG A 324 -0.70 15.97 14.11
CA ARG A 324 0.43 16.42 14.94
C ARG A 324 1.69 16.62 14.11
N PHE A 325 2.56 17.49 14.58
CA PHE A 325 3.91 17.65 14.03
C PHE A 325 4.94 17.21 15.06
N GLY A 326 5.99 16.57 14.57
CA GLY A 326 7.09 16.02 15.33
C GLY A 326 8.37 16.01 14.50
N LEU A 327 9.38 15.31 14.96
CA LEU A 327 10.62 15.14 14.19
C LEU A 327 11.09 13.70 14.27
N GLU A 328 11.57 13.19 13.15
CA GLU A 328 12.49 12.07 13.14
C GLU A 328 13.90 12.65 13.36
N ALA A 329 14.36 12.58 14.61
CA ALA A 329 15.62 13.16 15.01
C ALA A 329 16.78 12.19 14.72
N ASP A 330 17.65 12.62 13.81
CA ASP A 330 18.96 12.01 13.58
C ASP A 330 19.84 12.13 14.83
N CYS A 331 20.72 11.16 15.05
CA CYS A 331 21.79 11.24 16.05
C CYS A 331 23.17 11.39 15.42
N ASP A 332 23.94 12.37 15.89
CA ASP A 332 25.36 12.46 15.58
C ASP A 332 26.16 11.29 16.17
N TYR A 333 27.39 11.08 15.72
CA TYR A 333 28.24 9.97 16.16
C TYR A 333 28.72 10.04 17.62
N ARG A 334 28.31 11.07 18.37
CA ARG A 334 28.52 11.18 19.82
C ARG A 334 27.24 10.87 20.61
N GLY A 335 26.12 10.61 19.92
CA GLY A 335 24.82 10.32 20.52
C GLY A 335 23.98 11.56 20.85
N ASN A 336 24.29 12.71 20.27
CA ASN A 336 23.47 13.92 20.41
C ASN A 336 22.47 14.01 19.26
N LEU A 337 21.24 14.43 19.55
CA LEU A 337 20.24 14.67 18.52
C LEU A 337 20.63 15.86 17.65
N LEU A 338 20.35 15.76 16.35
CA LEU A 338 20.48 16.86 15.40
C LEU A 338 19.28 17.80 15.48
N ILE A 339 19.14 18.46 16.62
CA ILE A 339 18.11 19.46 16.88
C ILE A 339 18.60 20.48 17.91
N SER A 340 18.28 21.76 17.72
CA SER A 340 18.59 22.77 18.72
C SER A 340 17.69 22.61 19.96
N PRO A 341 18.15 22.96 21.18
CA PRO A 341 17.30 22.89 22.37
C PRO A 341 16.03 23.75 22.27
N ASP A 342 16.13 24.92 21.62
CA ASP A 342 15.01 25.83 21.44
C ASP A 342 13.95 25.20 20.53
N ASP A 343 14.36 24.68 19.37
CA ASP A 343 13.44 24.06 18.42
C ASP A 343 12.82 22.77 18.97
N ARG A 344 13.59 21.99 19.75
CA ARG A 344 13.09 20.79 20.42
C ARG A 344 11.87 21.06 21.29
N SER A 345 11.80 22.24 21.92
CA SER A 345 10.69 22.60 22.81
C SER A 345 9.34 22.72 22.08
N HIS A 346 9.34 22.84 20.75
CA HIS A 346 8.11 22.94 19.94
C HIS A 346 7.45 21.59 19.65
N PHE A 347 8.13 20.46 19.90
CA PHE A 347 7.67 19.13 19.50
C PHE A 347 7.58 18.18 20.69
N ALA A 348 6.38 17.67 20.95
CA ALA A 348 6.17 16.62 21.95
C ALA A 348 6.50 15.21 21.42
N HIS A 349 6.49 15.03 20.09
CA HIS A 349 6.69 13.76 19.42
C HIS A 349 8.04 13.75 18.69
N ILE A 350 9.07 13.26 19.37
CA ILE A 350 10.41 13.09 18.79
C ILE A 350 10.68 11.60 18.62
N VAL A 351 10.77 11.15 17.39
CA VAL A 351 11.17 9.79 17.02
C VAL A 351 12.70 9.77 16.89
N GLY A 352 13.38 8.85 17.57
CA GLY A 352 14.83 8.71 17.47
C GLY A 352 15.23 7.76 16.35
N ALA A 353 16.17 8.16 15.50
CA ALA A 353 16.59 7.36 14.34
C ALA A 353 18.11 7.20 14.22
N LEU A 354 18.52 6.05 13.70
CA LEU A 354 19.93 5.68 13.47
C LEU A 354 20.20 5.61 11.97
N HIS A 355 20.79 6.68 11.41
CA HIS A 355 21.03 6.79 9.96
C HIS A 355 22.47 6.56 9.52
N GLY A 356 23.34 6.18 10.46
CA GLY A 356 24.72 5.79 10.21
C GLY A 356 25.36 5.27 11.48
N LEU A 357 26.39 4.43 11.31
CA LEU A 357 27.24 3.96 12.41
C LEU A 357 28.69 4.38 12.11
N PRO A 358 29.41 4.94 13.09
CA PRO A 358 30.79 5.41 12.90
C PRO A 358 31.72 4.32 12.33
N GLN A 359 31.63 3.10 12.84
CA GLN A 359 32.49 1.99 12.40
C GLN A 359 32.18 1.52 10.97
N VAL A 360 30.94 1.65 10.50
CA VAL A 360 30.57 1.25 9.13
C VAL A 360 31.27 2.10 8.07
N LEU A 361 31.67 3.33 8.41
CA LEU A 361 32.43 4.20 7.50
C LEU A 361 33.90 3.77 7.31
N LYS A 362 34.37 2.74 8.02
CA LYS A 362 35.76 2.27 7.94
C LYS A 362 35.84 1.02 7.07
N ASP A 363 36.80 0.99 6.15
CA ASP A 363 36.99 -0.09 5.14
C ASP A 363 37.20 -1.51 5.72
N SER A 364 37.39 -1.67 7.04
CA SER A 364 37.72 -2.96 7.67
C SER A 364 37.17 -3.10 9.11
N ALA A 365 36.02 -2.49 9.41
CA ALA A 365 35.44 -2.62 10.75
C ALA A 365 35.02 -4.06 11.07
N GLN A 366 35.47 -4.54 12.24
CA GLN A 366 35.07 -5.85 12.74
C GLN A 366 33.62 -5.80 13.24
N ALA A 367 32.84 -6.86 13.00
CA ALA A 367 31.42 -6.93 13.37
C ALA A 367 31.15 -6.54 14.82
N HIS A 368 31.96 -7.03 15.77
CA HIS A 368 31.80 -6.71 17.20
C HIS A 368 31.93 -5.21 17.51
N LEU A 369 32.74 -4.45 16.74
CA LEU A 369 32.85 -3.00 16.90
C LEU A 369 31.60 -2.28 16.37
N ILE A 370 31.04 -2.74 15.25
CA ILE A 370 29.78 -2.22 14.70
C ILE A 370 28.64 -2.47 15.68
N HIS A 371 28.61 -3.65 16.31
CA HIS A 371 27.61 -4.02 17.30
C HIS A 371 27.70 -3.15 18.57
N ASN A 372 28.92 -2.88 19.04
CA ASN A 372 29.16 -1.98 20.17
C ASN A 372 28.73 -0.54 19.85
N ASP A 373 29.10 -0.04 18.67
CA ASP A 373 28.67 1.27 18.18
C ASP A 373 27.14 1.36 18.11
N PHE A 374 26.50 0.31 17.58
CA PHE A 374 25.05 0.26 17.48
C PHE A 374 24.37 0.35 18.84
N LEU A 375 24.76 -0.49 19.80
CA LEU A 375 24.16 -0.47 21.14
C LEU A 375 24.45 0.84 21.88
N PHE A 376 25.66 1.40 21.73
CA PHE A 376 26.00 2.71 22.27
C PHE A 376 25.08 3.79 21.70
N MET A 377 24.91 3.82 20.37
CA MET A 377 24.08 4.79 19.70
C MET A 377 22.60 4.65 20.06
N VAL A 378 22.08 3.42 20.10
CA VAL A 378 20.72 3.13 20.59
C VAL A 378 20.56 3.70 22.00
N GLU A 379 21.40 3.30 22.96
CA GLU A 379 21.27 3.75 24.34
C GLU A 379 21.34 5.28 24.44
N LYS A 380 22.25 5.91 23.70
CA LYS A 380 22.35 7.37 23.68
C LYS A 380 21.08 8.03 23.15
N THR A 381 20.52 7.55 22.04
CA THR A 381 19.25 8.04 21.51
C THR A 381 18.13 7.92 22.53
N LEU A 382 18.03 6.78 23.23
CA LEU A 382 16.99 6.56 24.23
C LEU A 382 17.15 7.47 25.46
N GLN A 383 18.39 7.76 25.89
CA GLN A 383 18.68 8.72 26.96
C GLN A 383 18.20 10.15 26.65
N GLN A 384 17.97 10.47 25.38
CA GLN A 384 17.47 11.78 24.94
C GLN A 384 15.94 11.89 25.03
N GLY A 385 15.23 10.91 25.63
CA GLY A 385 13.79 11.02 25.87
C GLY A 385 12.94 11.05 24.60
N VAL A 386 13.31 10.24 23.60
CA VAL A 386 12.51 10.01 22.39
C VAL A 386 11.29 9.14 22.70
N VAL A 387 10.20 9.28 21.93
CA VAL A 387 8.94 8.54 22.17
C VAL A 387 9.00 7.12 21.60
N SER A 388 9.72 6.95 20.50
CA SER A 388 9.97 5.66 19.85
C SER A 388 11.37 5.66 19.22
N LEU A 389 11.89 4.46 19.00
CA LEU A 389 13.09 4.22 18.20
C LEU A 389 12.66 3.75 16.81
N ALA A 390 12.88 4.58 15.79
CA ALA A 390 12.55 4.28 14.41
C ALA A 390 13.40 3.12 13.86
N HIS A 391 12.73 2.20 13.17
CA HIS A 391 13.32 1.10 12.37
C HIS A 391 14.74 0.66 12.83
N PRO A 392 14.89 0.10 14.05
CA PRO A 392 16.18 0.08 14.76
C PRO A 392 17.33 -0.56 13.95
N PHE A 393 17.04 -1.65 13.25
CA PHE A 393 18.04 -2.43 12.51
C PHE A 393 18.22 -2.01 11.04
N ARG A 394 17.47 -1.00 10.55
CA ARG A 394 17.53 -0.54 9.14
C ARG A 394 18.93 -0.11 8.73
N VAL A 395 19.73 0.39 9.67
CA VAL A 395 21.12 0.81 9.43
C VAL A 395 21.99 -0.34 8.90
N TYR A 396 21.82 -1.58 9.39
CA TYR A 396 22.55 -2.74 8.87
C TYR A 396 22.19 -3.01 7.41
N ARG A 397 20.89 -3.03 7.09
CA ARG A 397 20.38 -3.25 5.73
C ARG A 397 20.87 -2.18 4.75
N ARG A 398 20.79 -0.90 5.11
CA ARG A 398 21.28 0.21 4.28
C ARG A 398 22.80 0.18 4.10
N SER A 399 23.52 -0.47 5.00
CA SER A 399 24.97 -0.70 4.91
C SER A 399 25.33 -2.04 4.26
N ASN A 400 24.36 -2.76 3.68
CA ASN A 400 24.56 -4.07 3.07
C ASN A 400 25.19 -5.11 4.02
N LEU A 401 24.84 -5.02 5.31
CA LEU A 401 25.24 -5.95 6.36
C LEU A 401 24.06 -6.82 6.77
N PRO A 402 24.29 -8.08 7.20
CA PRO A 402 23.25 -8.89 7.81
C PRO A 402 22.77 -8.23 9.11
N VAL A 403 21.49 -8.38 9.41
CA VAL A 403 20.92 -7.93 10.68
C VAL A 403 21.35 -8.90 11.79
N PRO A 404 22.03 -8.45 12.86
CA PRO A 404 22.56 -9.34 13.89
C PRO A 404 21.51 -9.70 14.94
N GLU A 405 21.02 -10.94 14.90
CA GLU A 405 20.00 -11.46 15.84
C GLU A 405 20.44 -11.37 17.31
N GLU A 406 21.74 -11.47 17.59
CA GLU A 406 22.29 -11.36 18.94
C GLU A 406 22.04 -9.98 19.58
N LEU A 407 21.71 -8.96 18.78
CA LEU A 407 21.40 -7.61 19.26
C LEU A 407 19.91 -7.39 19.55
N PHE A 408 19.02 -8.32 19.19
CA PHE A 408 17.58 -8.17 19.41
C PHE A 408 17.24 -8.06 20.90
N LEU A 409 17.70 -9.01 21.72
CA LEU A 409 17.45 -9.01 23.16
C LEU A 409 18.12 -7.81 23.87
N PRO A 410 19.40 -7.47 23.62
CA PRO A 410 20.01 -6.24 24.15
C PRO A 410 19.23 -4.97 23.80
N THR A 411 18.77 -4.83 22.56
CA THR A 411 18.00 -3.66 22.11
C THR A 411 16.64 -3.59 22.81
N ALA A 412 15.92 -4.71 22.90
CA ALA A 412 14.64 -4.78 23.61
C ALA A 412 14.79 -4.47 25.12
N LYS A 413 15.90 -4.89 25.75
CA LYS A 413 16.22 -4.50 27.14
C LYS A 413 16.40 -3.01 27.31
N LEU A 414 17.12 -2.35 26.39
CA LEU A 414 17.29 -0.90 26.41
C LEU A 414 15.94 -0.18 26.22
N LEU A 415 15.14 -0.58 25.23
CA LEU A 415 13.80 -0.01 25.01
C LEU A 415 12.92 -0.11 26.25
N LYS A 416 12.90 -1.27 26.90
CA LYS A 416 12.18 -1.48 28.17
C LYS A 416 12.72 -0.61 29.30
N GLN A 417 14.05 -0.54 29.45
CA GLN A 417 14.71 0.23 30.50
C GLN A 417 14.37 1.72 30.43
N TYR A 418 14.35 2.28 29.22
CA TYR A 418 14.07 3.71 29.00
C TYR A 418 12.58 3.99 28.73
N ASN A 419 11.71 2.97 28.78
CA ASN A 419 10.28 3.06 28.48
C ASN A 419 9.98 3.72 27.12
N VAL A 420 10.73 3.31 26.10
CA VAL A 420 10.59 3.79 24.71
C VAL A 420 9.98 2.71 23.85
N ALA A 421 9.06 3.09 22.95
CA ALA A 421 8.42 2.15 22.05
C ALA A 421 9.36 1.70 20.91
N ALA A 422 9.21 0.46 20.46
CA ALA A 422 9.81 0.01 19.21
C ALA A 422 8.93 0.44 18.03
N GLU A 423 9.50 1.13 17.04
CA GLU A 423 8.74 1.41 15.83
C GLU A 423 8.68 0.19 14.91
N LEU A 424 7.48 -0.13 14.42
CA LEU A 424 7.28 -1.02 13.30
C LEU A 424 7.15 -0.17 12.02
N ASN A 425 8.00 -0.47 11.04
CA ASN A 425 8.19 0.34 9.84
C ASN A 425 8.69 -0.51 8.68
N PHE A 426 8.06 -0.38 7.52
CA PHE A 426 8.36 -1.17 6.31
C PHE A 426 8.99 -0.36 5.17
N HIS A 427 9.20 0.95 5.32
CA HIS A 427 9.81 1.77 4.27
C HIS A 427 11.31 1.48 4.16
N THR A 428 11.72 0.84 3.06
CA THR A 428 13.08 0.31 2.83
C THR A 428 13.58 -0.63 3.94
N ASN A 429 12.65 -1.20 4.71
CA ASN A 429 12.92 -1.98 5.91
C ASN A 429 12.06 -3.25 5.94
N LEU A 430 12.47 -4.23 6.75
CA LEU A 430 11.66 -5.39 7.07
C LEU A 430 11.93 -5.72 8.54
N PRO A 431 11.05 -5.33 9.46
CA PRO A 431 11.30 -5.57 10.88
C PRO A 431 11.39 -7.08 11.16
N PRO A 432 12.46 -7.56 11.83
CA PRO A 432 12.61 -8.98 12.13
C PRO A 432 11.50 -9.48 13.06
N VAL A 433 10.82 -10.57 12.71
CA VAL A 433 9.69 -11.08 13.51
C VAL A 433 10.14 -11.53 14.90
N GLU A 434 11.36 -12.07 15.01
CA GLU A 434 11.99 -12.49 16.25
C GLU A 434 12.22 -11.32 17.19
N PHE A 435 12.66 -10.16 16.67
CA PHE A 435 12.79 -8.94 17.48
C PHE A 435 11.43 -8.45 17.98
N VAL A 436 10.41 -8.46 17.13
CA VAL A 436 9.03 -8.10 17.51
C VAL A 436 8.51 -9.05 18.58
N ASN A 437 8.71 -10.36 18.44
CA ASN A 437 8.32 -11.35 19.44
C ASN A 437 9.03 -11.13 20.79
N ILE A 438 10.34 -10.85 20.79
CA ILE A 438 11.10 -10.51 22.00
C ILE A 438 10.52 -9.26 22.66
N CYS A 439 10.26 -8.20 21.90
CA CYS A 439 9.65 -6.97 22.41
C CYS A 439 8.27 -7.22 23.04
N LEU A 440 7.40 -8.00 22.37
CA LEU A 440 6.08 -8.42 22.88
C LEU A 440 6.21 -9.15 24.22
N ASN A 441 7.06 -10.19 24.28
CA ASN A 441 7.30 -10.97 25.50
C ASN A 441 7.86 -10.14 26.65
N MET A 442 8.61 -9.08 26.33
CA MET A 442 9.17 -8.16 27.31
C MET A 442 8.19 -7.05 27.71
N GLY A 443 7.05 -6.91 27.05
CA GLY A 443 6.08 -5.84 27.28
C GLY A 443 6.52 -4.47 26.75
N VAL A 444 7.46 -4.44 25.79
CA VAL A 444 7.81 -3.23 25.04
C VAL A 444 6.65 -2.90 24.11
N LYS A 445 6.19 -1.64 24.15
CA LYS A 445 5.11 -1.16 23.27
C LYS A 445 5.62 -0.83 21.88
N PHE A 446 4.71 -0.77 20.91
CA PHE A 446 5.02 -0.44 19.53
C PHE A 446 4.40 0.87 19.08
N THR A 447 5.05 1.56 18.15
CA THR A 447 4.41 2.58 17.31
C THR A 447 4.28 2.05 15.89
N LEU A 448 3.22 2.45 15.16
CA LEU A 448 3.04 2.08 13.77
C LEU A 448 3.40 3.28 12.88
N ALA A 449 4.29 3.05 11.92
CA ALA A 449 4.89 4.08 11.11
C ALA A 449 4.85 3.67 9.63
N SER A 450 4.14 4.44 8.79
CA SER A 450 4.27 4.23 7.35
C SER A 450 5.66 4.63 6.85
N ASP A 451 6.26 5.65 7.48
CA ASP A 451 7.48 6.32 7.00
C ASP A 451 7.29 6.75 5.54
N ALA A 452 6.10 7.32 5.30
CA ALA A 452 5.63 7.68 3.98
C ALA A 452 6.46 8.83 3.41
N HIS A 453 6.97 8.57 2.21
CA HIS A 453 7.59 9.55 1.30
C HIS A 453 6.79 9.69 0.00
N ASN A 454 5.81 8.79 -0.20
CA ASN A 454 4.83 8.82 -1.25
C ASN A 454 3.42 8.77 -0.65
N LEU A 455 2.47 9.54 -1.20
CA LEU A 455 1.09 9.61 -0.72
C LEU A 455 0.39 8.23 -0.65
N SER A 456 0.78 7.29 -1.50
CA SER A 456 0.24 5.92 -1.51
C SER A 456 0.61 5.08 -0.28
N GLU A 457 1.62 5.49 0.48
CA GLU A 457 2.16 4.74 1.64
C GLU A 457 1.44 5.10 2.95
N ILE A 458 0.80 6.27 3.01
CA ILE A 458 0.22 6.86 4.24
C ILE A 458 -0.66 5.85 4.97
N GLY A 459 -0.31 5.55 6.22
CA GLY A 459 -1.05 4.67 7.12
C GLY A 459 -1.40 3.29 6.57
N ASP A 460 -0.61 2.72 5.65
CA ASP A 460 -0.82 1.32 5.25
C ASP A 460 -0.31 0.34 6.33
N PHE A 461 -1.16 0.06 7.30
CA PHE A 461 -0.82 -0.83 8.42
C PHE A 461 -1.14 -2.30 8.18
N ALA A 462 -1.50 -2.70 6.95
CA ALA A 462 -1.74 -4.12 6.63
C ALA A 462 -0.52 -4.99 6.97
N TYR A 463 0.68 -4.55 6.56
CA TYR A 463 1.96 -5.23 6.85
C TYR A 463 2.27 -5.31 8.35
N HIS A 464 1.94 -4.25 9.06
CA HIS A 464 2.23 -4.10 10.48
C HIS A 464 1.37 -5.05 11.32
N ILE A 465 0.07 -5.09 11.02
CA ILE A 465 -0.88 -5.96 11.69
C ILE A 465 -0.55 -7.43 11.40
N ASP A 466 -0.18 -7.75 10.16
CA ASP A 466 0.23 -9.11 9.79
C ASP A 466 1.49 -9.56 10.55
N LEU A 467 2.51 -8.70 10.61
CA LEU A 467 3.74 -8.97 11.36
C LEU A 467 3.47 -9.17 12.86
N LEU A 468 2.62 -8.34 13.48
CA LEU A 468 2.25 -8.48 14.89
C LEU A 468 1.56 -9.83 15.14
N LYS A 469 0.67 -10.27 14.25
CA LYS A 469 0.04 -11.60 14.34
C LYS A 469 1.06 -12.72 14.20
N GLN A 470 1.97 -12.64 13.22
CA GLN A 470 3.05 -13.61 13.06
C GLN A 470 3.96 -13.69 14.30
N ALA A 471 4.18 -12.57 14.98
CA ALA A 471 4.94 -12.50 16.22
C ALA A 471 4.17 -13.00 17.47
N GLY A 472 2.91 -13.42 17.33
CA GLY A 472 2.09 -13.99 18.41
C GLY A 472 1.15 -12.98 19.11
N CYS A 473 0.86 -11.83 18.50
CA CYS A 473 -0.13 -10.90 19.02
C CYS A 473 -1.56 -11.31 18.63
N ASP A 474 -2.22 -12.08 19.50
CA ASP A 474 -3.60 -12.56 19.29
C ASP A 474 -4.67 -11.71 20.01
N GLY A 475 -4.25 -10.71 20.80
CA GLY A 475 -5.11 -9.84 21.61
C GLY A 475 -5.54 -8.53 20.93
N ASP A 476 -6.07 -7.58 21.72
CA ASP A 476 -6.39 -6.24 21.24
C ASP A 476 -5.08 -5.50 20.87
N LEU A 477 -4.99 -4.98 19.65
CA LEU A 477 -3.83 -4.19 19.20
C LEU A 477 -3.55 -2.99 20.12
N ASN A 478 -4.59 -2.44 20.77
CA ASN A 478 -4.45 -1.36 21.75
C ASN A 478 -3.64 -1.76 22.99
N ASP A 479 -3.48 -3.06 23.27
CA ASP A 479 -2.68 -3.55 24.38
C ASP A 479 -1.18 -3.55 24.05
N VAL A 480 -0.79 -3.53 22.78
CA VAL A 480 0.62 -3.60 22.38
C VAL A 480 1.11 -2.31 21.71
N ILE A 481 0.20 -1.49 21.17
CA ILE A 481 0.52 -0.22 20.54
C ILE A 481 0.49 0.91 21.57
N THR A 482 1.47 1.82 21.51
CA THR A 482 1.49 3.05 22.29
C THR A 482 0.37 3.98 21.85
N LYS A 483 -0.43 4.46 22.80
CA LYS A 483 -1.39 5.54 22.54
C LYS A 483 -0.60 6.85 22.40
N VAL A 484 -0.46 7.33 21.17
CA VAL A 484 0.02 8.69 20.94
C VAL A 484 -1.11 9.64 21.32
N GLY A 485 -0.80 10.70 22.07
CA GLY A 485 -1.77 11.70 22.52
C GLY A 485 -2.34 12.47 21.34
N ILE A 486 -3.37 11.91 20.71
CA ILE A 486 -4.14 12.47 19.60
C ILE A 486 -5.60 12.45 19.99
#